data_AF-A0A661NNN0-F1
#
_entry.id   AF-A0A661NNN0-F1
#
_cell.length_a   1.000
_cell.length_b   1.000
_cell.length_c   1.000
_cell.angle_alpha   90.00
_cell.angle_beta   90.00
_cell.angle_gamma   90.00
#
_symmetry.space_group_name_H-M   'P 1'
#
loop_
_entity.id
_entity.type
_entity.pdbx_description
1 polymer ?
#
loop_
_entity_poly.entity_id
_entity_poly.type
_entity_poly.pdbx_seq_one_letter_code
_entity_poly.pdbx_strand_id
1 'polypeptide(L)'
;MTADSNHPGDSIMNRGISSWLLALCLAAVSVVAWAPTGARADAPQAKVLFVSAPSLPTALRQSVPRVFSRETRLVSTSSYVTESRRRNLSPANGRAIRQVGVHQGAHVIAVAGYGGRGRNRVLRLRYYHGGSGVELRTRTHRMRGQTITPTLRSAILADVRFVVSSVRNGGDGESEREPRSRELEEELDDESPEEPDVQEGPAGAPEESSRAAANMTRDWGFDITAGFGFGHRTSAVPVETGEGRFDSSPFAAVYAGLDIWLHPLDDSSFRLGLSTRYYSSVGLSAQEVLADGTVVAVDSHAHDLSIGVSADFAFTDGARALRMNAELGWYFRMLDADVSLSMPSYRLSGPQLRLGFFLPLGESVPLILGVTPELGLVTSVSEEVAQAGAITDGFIVGFEAQVRYDFITELSADIVYRESHAILSSDREGTMNDVERFGALRLTYRP
;
A
#
# COMPACT_ATOMS: atom_id res chain seq x y z
N MET A 1 -1.86 44.25 63.15
CA MET A 1 -3.00 44.36 62.21
C MET A 1 -2.53 43.84 60.86
N THR A 2 -2.64 42.53 60.68
CA THR A 2 -2.33 41.80 59.45
C THR A 2 -3.67 41.44 58.82
N ALA A 3 -3.92 41.97 57.61
CA ALA A 3 -5.13 41.68 56.86
C ALA A 3 -4.87 40.46 55.97
N ASP A 4 -5.35 39.31 56.41
CA ASP A 4 -5.51 38.10 55.59
C ASP A 4 -6.74 38.30 54.70
N SER A 5 -6.53 38.48 53.40
CA SER A 5 -7.59 38.43 52.39
C SER A 5 -7.58 37.06 51.70
N ASN A 6 -8.36 36.13 52.24
CA ASN A 6 -8.73 34.89 51.56
C ASN A 6 -9.64 35.22 50.37
N HIS A 7 -9.20 34.90 49.15
CA HIS A 7 -10.04 34.84 47.95
C HIS A 7 -10.42 33.38 47.66
N PRO A 8 -11.66 32.95 47.94
CA PRO A 8 -12.18 31.68 47.46
C PRO A 8 -12.95 31.95 46.17
N GLY A 9 -12.36 31.64 45.02
CA GLY A 9 -13.10 31.80 43.78
C GLY A 9 -12.26 31.60 42.54
N ASP A 10 -11.80 30.37 42.31
CA ASP A 10 -11.46 29.87 40.97
C ASP A 10 -11.44 28.32 41.01
N SER A 11 -12.63 27.74 41.16
CA SER A 11 -12.86 26.31 40.91
C SER A 11 -13.98 26.14 39.88
N ILE A 12 -13.86 26.83 38.75
CA ILE A 12 -14.76 26.64 37.61
C ILE A 12 -14.20 25.50 36.75
N MET A 13 -14.74 24.31 37.02
CA MET A 13 -15.07 23.29 36.02
C MET A 13 -14.06 23.05 34.90
N ASN A 14 -12.90 22.47 35.24
CA ASN A 14 -12.19 21.63 34.28
C ASN A 14 -12.85 20.24 34.26
N ARG A 15 -14.07 20.15 33.71
CA ARG A 15 -14.68 18.85 33.39
C ARG A 15 -13.93 18.32 32.17
N GLY A 16 -12.79 17.67 32.44
CA GLY A 16 -11.98 17.03 31.41
C GLY A 16 -12.88 16.18 30.51
N ILE A 17 -12.93 16.55 29.24
CA ILE A 17 -13.38 15.63 28.19
C ILE A 17 -12.52 14.40 28.40
N SER A 18 -13.13 13.24 28.70
CA SER A 18 -12.34 12.08 29.06
C SER A 18 -11.42 11.74 27.89
N SER A 19 -10.13 11.60 28.18
CA SER A 19 -9.08 11.30 27.19
C SER A 19 -9.44 10.11 26.30
N TRP A 20 -10.20 9.14 26.84
CA TRP A 20 -10.70 8.01 26.07
C TRP A 20 -11.73 8.40 25.00
N LEU A 21 -12.60 9.38 25.21
CA LEU A 21 -13.59 9.82 24.21
C LEU A 21 -12.91 10.48 23.00
N LEU A 22 -11.89 11.31 23.24
CA LEU A 22 -11.08 11.93 22.18
C LEU A 22 -10.31 10.88 21.37
N ALA A 23 -9.66 9.92 22.04
CA ALA A 23 -8.99 8.80 21.37
C ALA A 23 -9.98 7.94 20.55
N LEU A 24 -11.19 7.71 21.06
CA LEU A 24 -12.23 6.92 20.38
C LEU A 24 -12.80 7.67 19.16
N CYS A 25 -12.96 8.99 19.24
CA CYS A 25 -13.37 9.82 18.10
C CYS A 25 -12.29 9.83 17.00
N LEU A 26 -11.01 9.96 17.35
CA LEU A 26 -9.91 9.91 16.39
C LEU A 26 -9.79 8.53 15.73
N ALA A 27 -9.92 7.45 16.50
CA ALA A 27 -9.97 6.08 15.98
C ALA A 27 -11.20 5.84 15.08
N ALA A 28 -12.38 6.34 15.47
CA ALA A 28 -13.61 6.20 14.69
C ALA A 28 -13.53 6.92 13.35
N VAL A 29 -12.97 8.14 13.30
CA VAL A 29 -12.77 8.87 12.03
C VAL A 29 -11.81 8.10 11.11
N SER A 30 -10.77 7.46 11.68
CA SER A 30 -9.81 6.64 10.93
C SER A 30 -10.46 5.36 10.36
N VAL A 31 -11.36 4.73 11.11
CA VAL A 31 -12.12 3.54 10.67
C VAL A 31 -13.18 3.90 9.63
N VAL A 32 -13.85 5.05 9.76
CA VAL A 32 -14.85 5.50 8.78
C VAL A 32 -14.21 5.84 7.44
N ALA A 33 -12.97 6.34 7.42
CA ALA A 33 -12.20 6.52 6.19
C ALA A 33 -11.79 5.18 5.53
N TRP A 34 -11.79 4.09 6.29
CA TRP A 34 -11.49 2.72 5.82
C TRP A 34 -12.74 1.88 5.53
N ALA A 35 -13.92 2.35 5.92
CA ALA A 35 -15.15 1.61 5.67
C ALA A 35 -15.42 1.62 4.15
N PRO A 36 -15.46 0.45 3.49
CA PRO A 36 -15.78 0.39 2.07
C PRO A 36 -17.14 1.06 1.86
N THR A 37 -17.13 2.17 1.14
CA THR A 37 -18.31 2.95 0.81
C THR A 37 -19.27 2.06 0.03
N GLY A 38 -20.38 1.71 0.67
CA GLY A 38 -21.52 1.09 0.03
C GLY A 38 -21.59 -0.42 0.22
N ALA A 39 -22.45 -0.83 1.15
CA ALA A 39 -23.23 -2.04 0.99
C ALA A 39 -23.99 -1.93 -0.36
N ARG A 40 -23.38 -2.49 -1.41
CA ARG A 40 -23.95 -2.53 -2.76
C ARG A 40 -25.18 -3.43 -2.67
N ALA A 41 -26.36 -2.84 -2.82
CA ALA A 41 -27.62 -3.55 -3.01
C ALA A 41 -27.42 -4.72 -3.99
N ASP A 42 -28.02 -5.88 -3.70
CA ASP A 42 -27.90 -7.18 -4.38
C ASP A 42 -27.81 -7.10 -5.92
N ALA A 43 -26.65 -6.68 -6.43
CA ALA A 43 -26.39 -6.67 -7.85
C ALA A 43 -26.26 -8.15 -8.27
N PRO A 44 -26.98 -8.59 -9.32
CA PRO A 44 -26.98 -9.99 -9.72
C PRO A 44 -25.54 -10.46 -9.92
N GLN A 45 -25.10 -11.42 -9.10
CA GLN A 45 -23.72 -11.92 -9.12
C GLN A 45 -23.32 -12.31 -10.54
N ALA A 46 -22.13 -11.89 -10.96
CA ALA A 46 -21.66 -12.21 -12.30
C ALA A 46 -21.50 -13.72 -12.48
N LYS A 47 -21.86 -14.24 -13.66
CA LYS A 47 -21.75 -15.65 -14.00
C LYS A 47 -20.37 -15.94 -14.61
N VAL A 48 -19.62 -16.86 -14.02
CA VAL A 48 -18.28 -17.25 -14.51
C VAL A 48 -18.28 -18.72 -14.92
N LEU A 49 -17.83 -19.01 -16.14
CA LEU A 49 -17.52 -20.37 -16.58
C LEU A 49 -16.04 -20.66 -16.33
N PHE A 50 -15.73 -21.58 -15.42
CA PHE A 50 -14.36 -22.01 -15.18
C PHE A 50 -14.00 -23.21 -16.06
N VAL A 51 -12.87 -23.12 -16.76
CA VAL A 51 -12.34 -24.16 -17.64
C VAL A 51 -10.92 -24.53 -17.20
N SER A 52 -10.70 -25.78 -16.83
CA SER A 52 -9.37 -26.27 -16.51
C SER A 52 -8.63 -26.72 -17.76
N ALA A 53 -7.44 -26.18 -18.00
CA ALA A 53 -6.52 -26.73 -19.00
C ALA A 53 -6.02 -28.13 -18.57
N PRO A 54 -5.62 -29.00 -19.51
CA PRO A 54 -5.07 -30.32 -19.18
C PRO A 54 -3.88 -30.25 -18.21
N SER A 55 -3.07 -29.19 -18.30
CA SER A 55 -1.89 -28.98 -17.46
C SER A 55 -2.21 -28.62 -16.00
N LEU A 56 -3.45 -28.25 -15.67
CA LEU A 56 -3.84 -27.82 -14.33
C LEU A 56 -3.91 -29.02 -13.37
N PRO A 57 -3.14 -29.06 -12.27
CA PRO A 57 -3.20 -30.12 -11.26
C PRO A 57 -4.58 -30.24 -10.62
N THR A 58 -4.96 -31.45 -10.20
CA THR A 58 -6.27 -31.74 -9.57
C THR A 58 -6.57 -30.86 -8.36
N ALA A 59 -5.58 -30.59 -7.51
CA ALA A 59 -5.73 -29.71 -6.34
C ALA A 59 -6.17 -28.29 -6.75
N LEU A 60 -5.61 -27.75 -7.84
CA LEU A 60 -5.96 -26.43 -8.36
C LEU A 60 -7.29 -26.44 -9.13
N ARG A 61 -7.64 -27.54 -9.81
CA ARG A 61 -8.98 -27.72 -10.42
C ARG A 61 -10.11 -27.58 -9.41
N GLN A 62 -9.87 -27.97 -8.16
CA GLN A 62 -10.85 -27.83 -7.07
C GLN A 62 -10.74 -26.48 -6.36
N SER A 63 -9.52 -25.96 -6.17
CA SER A 63 -9.28 -24.77 -5.36
C SER A 63 -9.62 -23.47 -6.08
N VAL A 64 -9.27 -23.33 -7.37
CA VAL A 64 -9.51 -22.08 -8.12
C VAL A 64 -11.00 -21.74 -8.24
N PRO A 65 -11.90 -22.69 -8.58
CA PRO A 65 -13.33 -22.41 -8.61
C PRO A 65 -13.90 -21.96 -7.25
N ARG A 66 -13.40 -22.53 -6.14
CA ARG A 66 -13.82 -22.12 -4.79
C ARG A 66 -13.43 -20.69 -4.45
N VAL A 67 -12.36 -20.17 -5.06
CA VAL A 67 -12.01 -18.75 -4.95
C VAL A 67 -13.04 -17.92 -5.72
N PHE A 68 -13.32 -18.28 -6.97
CA PHE A 68 -14.29 -17.56 -7.81
C PHE A 68 -15.70 -17.53 -7.24
N SER A 69 -16.14 -18.63 -6.61
CA SER A 69 -17.49 -18.75 -6.06
C SER A 69 -17.78 -17.80 -4.88
N ARG A 70 -16.76 -17.09 -4.36
CA ARG A 70 -16.95 -16.07 -3.32
C ARG A 70 -17.56 -14.77 -3.84
N GLU A 71 -17.29 -14.44 -5.09
CA GLU A 71 -17.69 -13.17 -5.72
C GLU A 71 -18.64 -13.37 -6.90
N THR A 72 -18.68 -14.59 -7.44
CA THR A 72 -19.35 -14.90 -8.70
C THR A 72 -20.14 -16.19 -8.61
N ARG A 73 -21.16 -16.32 -9.46
CA ARG A 73 -21.92 -17.55 -9.64
C ARG A 73 -21.24 -18.41 -10.70
N LEU A 74 -20.78 -19.59 -10.32
CA LEU A 74 -20.18 -20.51 -11.28
C LEU A 74 -21.23 -21.13 -12.21
N VAL A 75 -20.95 -21.11 -13.51
CA VAL A 75 -21.69 -21.84 -14.54
C VAL A 75 -21.16 -23.27 -14.61
N SER A 76 -22.05 -24.24 -14.81
CA SER A 76 -21.65 -25.65 -14.97
C SER A 76 -20.75 -25.85 -16.19
N THR A 77 -19.58 -26.46 -15.99
CA THR A 77 -18.61 -26.73 -17.06
C THR A 77 -18.94 -28.00 -17.87
N SER A 78 -19.87 -28.85 -17.40
CA SER A 78 -20.11 -30.17 -18.01
C SER A 78 -20.70 -30.07 -19.43
N SER A 79 -21.67 -29.19 -19.65
CA SER A 79 -22.26 -28.94 -20.98
C SER A 79 -21.21 -28.41 -21.96
N TYR A 80 -20.40 -27.45 -21.51
CA TYR A 80 -19.32 -26.86 -22.30
C TYR A 80 -18.28 -27.90 -22.74
N VAL A 81 -17.81 -28.75 -21.83
CA VAL A 81 -16.79 -29.77 -22.12
C VAL A 81 -17.34 -30.84 -23.07
N THR A 82 -18.56 -31.31 -22.83
CA THR A 82 -19.21 -32.31 -23.70
C THR A 82 -19.40 -31.77 -25.11
N GLU A 83 -19.91 -30.55 -25.26
CA GLU A 83 -20.14 -29.94 -26.57
C GLU A 83 -18.82 -29.61 -27.29
N SER A 84 -17.79 -29.15 -26.56
CA SER A 84 -16.45 -28.93 -27.12
C SER A 84 -15.85 -30.23 -27.67
N ARG A 85 -15.97 -31.33 -26.92
CA ARG A 85 -15.49 -32.65 -27.36
C ARG A 85 -16.28 -33.18 -28.55
N ARG A 86 -17.61 -33.01 -28.58
CA ARG A 86 -18.46 -33.39 -29.72
C ARG A 86 -18.02 -32.72 -31.02
N ARG A 87 -17.44 -31.52 -30.94
CA ARG A 87 -16.89 -30.76 -32.06
C ARG A 87 -15.39 -30.98 -32.31
N ASN A 88 -14.78 -31.96 -31.64
CA ASN A 88 -13.33 -32.22 -31.69
C ASN A 88 -12.47 -31.00 -31.31
N LEU A 89 -12.94 -30.17 -30.37
CA LEU A 89 -12.21 -29.00 -29.86
C LEU A 89 -11.68 -29.27 -28.44
N SER A 90 -10.45 -28.85 -28.19
CA SER A 90 -9.91 -28.82 -26.82
C SER A 90 -10.63 -27.72 -26.00
N PRO A 91 -11.25 -28.04 -24.85
CA PRO A 91 -12.02 -27.06 -24.07
C PRO A 91 -11.24 -25.82 -23.64
N ALA A 92 -9.92 -25.91 -23.49
CA ALA A 92 -9.07 -24.78 -23.08
C ALA A 92 -8.58 -23.92 -24.26
N ASN A 93 -8.88 -24.31 -25.51
CA ASN A 93 -8.46 -23.57 -26.69
C ASN A 93 -9.44 -22.41 -26.97
N GLY A 94 -8.92 -21.23 -27.34
CA GLY A 94 -9.72 -20.08 -27.76
C GLY A 94 -10.76 -20.39 -28.85
N ARG A 95 -10.54 -21.39 -29.71
CA ARG A 95 -11.55 -21.82 -30.70
C ARG A 95 -12.80 -22.45 -30.04
N ALA A 96 -12.62 -23.26 -29.00
CA ALA A 96 -13.74 -23.84 -28.23
C ALA A 96 -14.50 -22.75 -27.49
N ILE A 97 -13.79 -21.77 -26.92
CA ILE A 97 -14.37 -20.64 -26.21
C ILE A 97 -15.26 -19.82 -27.14
N ARG A 98 -14.77 -19.45 -28.33
CA ARG A 98 -15.54 -18.67 -29.32
C ARG A 98 -16.72 -19.43 -29.92
N GLN A 99 -16.61 -20.75 -30.11
CA GLN A 99 -17.66 -21.53 -30.80
C GLN A 99 -18.69 -22.18 -29.86
N VAL A 100 -18.31 -22.45 -28.61
CA VAL A 100 -19.13 -23.19 -27.64
C VAL A 100 -19.30 -22.39 -26.35
N GLY A 101 -18.25 -21.71 -25.90
CA GLY A 101 -18.24 -20.95 -24.65
C GLY A 101 -19.25 -19.81 -24.65
N VAL A 102 -19.40 -19.12 -25.78
CA VAL A 102 -20.32 -17.99 -25.93
C VAL A 102 -21.79 -18.33 -25.71
N HIS A 103 -22.14 -19.61 -25.80
CA HIS A 103 -23.51 -20.10 -25.61
C HIS A 103 -23.79 -20.63 -24.20
N GLN A 104 -22.83 -20.56 -23.27
CA GLN A 104 -22.98 -21.11 -21.91
C GLN A 104 -23.65 -20.13 -20.93
N GLY A 105 -23.99 -18.91 -21.37
CA GLY A 105 -24.64 -17.90 -20.52
C GLY A 105 -23.76 -17.40 -19.37
N ALA A 106 -22.44 -17.47 -19.53
CA ALA A 106 -21.48 -16.83 -18.65
C ALA A 106 -21.23 -15.38 -19.09
N HIS A 107 -20.92 -14.49 -18.15
CA HIS A 107 -20.42 -13.15 -18.46
C HIS A 107 -18.91 -13.19 -18.72
N VAL A 108 -18.19 -14.08 -18.02
CA VAL A 108 -16.74 -14.28 -18.16
C VAL A 108 -16.44 -15.77 -18.25
N ILE A 109 -15.51 -16.15 -19.13
CA ILE A 109 -14.97 -17.51 -19.22
C ILE A 109 -13.52 -17.44 -18.76
N ALA A 110 -13.18 -18.18 -17.71
CA ALA A 110 -11.85 -18.19 -17.12
C ALA A 110 -11.18 -19.54 -17.36
N VAL A 111 -10.06 -19.54 -18.09
CA VAL A 111 -9.26 -20.72 -18.40
C VAL A 111 -8.01 -20.73 -17.52
N ALA A 112 -7.87 -21.76 -16.70
CA ALA A 112 -6.73 -21.92 -15.81
C ALA A 112 -5.75 -22.97 -16.34
N GLY A 113 -4.51 -22.54 -16.55
CA GLY A 113 -3.37 -23.37 -16.87
C GLY A 113 -2.33 -23.35 -15.75
N TYR A 114 -1.49 -24.36 -15.73
CA TYR A 114 -0.37 -24.45 -14.80
C TYR A 114 0.89 -24.85 -15.55
N GLY A 115 2.02 -24.26 -15.16
CA GLY A 115 3.31 -24.47 -15.82
C GLY A 115 4.49 -24.10 -14.91
N GLY A 116 5.69 -24.13 -15.49
CA GLY A 116 6.96 -23.85 -14.80
C GLY A 116 7.73 -25.12 -14.41
N ARG A 117 9.06 -24.97 -14.25
CA ARG A 117 9.98 -26.04 -13.82
C ARG A 117 10.50 -25.76 -12.40
N GLY A 118 10.74 -26.82 -11.62
CA GLY A 118 11.34 -26.74 -10.29
C GLY A 118 10.50 -25.96 -9.27
N ARG A 119 11.14 -24.99 -8.59
CA ARG A 119 10.52 -24.14 -7.56
C ARG A 119 9.66 -23.01 -8.14
N ASN A 120 9.84 -22.67 -9.42
CA ASN A 120 9.12 -21.60 -10.11
C ASN A 120 7.84 -22.13 -10.78
N ARG A 121 6.84 -22.42 -9.95
CA ARG A 121 5.53 -22.89 -10.40
C ARG A 121 4.63 -21.69 -10.67
N VAL A 122 3.88 -21.71 -11.76
CA VAL A 122 2.99 -20.62 -12.14
C VAL A 122 1.59 -21.10 -12.46
N LEU A 123 0.58 -20.37 -11.97
CA LEU A 123 -0.81 -20.49 -12.35
C LEU A 123 -1.12 -19.38 -13.36
N ARG A 124 -1.43 -19.75 -14.60
CA ARG A 124 -1.83 -18.80 -15.64
C ARG A 124 -3.35 -18.80 -15.75
N LEU A 125 -3.98 -17.64 -15.54
CA LEU A 125 -5.41 -17.43 -15.71
C LEU A 125 -5.64 -16.57 -16.96
N ARG A 126 -6.42 -17.08 -17.90
CA ARG A 126 -6.83 -16.36 -19.11
C ARG A 126 -8.32 -16.12 -19.04
N TYR A 127 -8.74 -14.88 -19.18
CA TYR A 127 -10.13 -14.46 -19.07
C TYR A 127 -10.63 -14.07 -20.44
N TYR A 128 -11.85 -14.50 -20.76
CA TYR A 128 -12.51 -14.23 -22.03
C TYR A 128 -13.89 -13.67 -21.78
N HIS A 129 -14.33 -12.79 -22.66
CA HIS A 129 -15.67 -12.24 -22.66
C HIS A 129 -16.68 -13.35 -22.96
N GLY A 130 -17.67 -13.50 -22.10
CA GLY A 130 -18.61 -14.61 -22.17
C GLY A 130 -19.58 -14.54 -23.36
N GLY A 131 -19.83 -13.36 -23.94
CA GLY A 131 -20.71 -13.21 -25.11
C GLY A 131 -20.00 -13.32 -26.46
N SER A 132 -18.70 -13.02 -26.52
CA SER A 132 -17.93 -12.93 -27.78
C SER A 132 -16.77 -13.91 -27.86
N GLY A 133 -16.32 -14.43 -26.71
CA GLY A 133 -15.17 -15.34 -26.62
C GLY A 133 -13.83 -14.65 -26.91
N VAL A 134 -13.80 -13.31 -26.92
CA VAL A 134 -12.59 -12.51 -27.06
C VAL A 134 -11.81 -12.53 -25.75
N GLU A 135 -10.49 -12.62 -25.81
CA GLU A 135 -9.64 -12.59 -24.62
C GLU A 135 -9.67 -11.18 -24.02
N LEU A 136 -9.97 -11.08 -22.72
CA LEU A 136 -10.05 -9.83 -21.98
C LEU A 136 -8.74 -9.54 -21.24
N ARG A 137 -8.13 -10.59 -20.68
CA ARG A 137 -6.92 -10.46 -19.85
C ARG A 137 -6.24 -11.82 -19.72
N THR A 138 -4.91 -11.80 -19.61
CA THR A 138 -4.13 -12.93 -19.12
C THR A 138 -3.31 -12.48 -17.91
N ARG A 139 -3.30 -13.29 -16.84
CA ARG A 139 -2.47 -13.08 -15.66
C ARG A 139 -1.73 -14.35 -15.28
N THR A 140 -0.51 -14.17 -14.78
CA THR A 140 0.35 -15.26 -14.33
C THR A 140 0.68 -15.04 -12.87
N HIS A 141 0.37 -16.03 -12.03
CA HIS A 141 0.63 -15.97 -10.61
C HIS A 141 1.70 -16.96 -10.21
N ARG A 142 2.76 -16.47 -9.57
CA ARG A 142 3.79 -17.33 -8.98
C ARG A 142 3.22 -18.09 -7.78
N MET A 143 3.56 -19.37 -7.71
CA MET A 143 3.07 -20.29 -6.69
C MET A 143 4.22 -20.96 -5.97
N ARG A 144 4.12 -21.04 -4.64
CA ARG A 144 4.94 -21.94 -3.82
C ARG A 144 4.18 -23.25 -3.62
N GLY A 145 4.44 -24.21 -4.50
CA GLY A 145 3.72 -25.50 -4.50
C GLY A 145 2.39 -25.46 -5.27
N GLN A 146 1.39 -26.22 -4.83
CA GLN A 146 0.05 -26.32 -5.47
C GLN A 146 -1.09 -25.79 -4.58
N THR A 147 -0.74 -25.05 -3.53
CA THR A 147 -1.71 -24.49 -2.58
C THR A 147 -1.97 -23.03 -2.88
N ILE A 148 -3.25 -22.63 -2.89
CA ILE A 148 -3.62 -21.22 -3.02
C ILE A 148 -3.46 -20.54 -1.65
N THR A 149 -2.39 -19.77 -1.48
CA THR A 149 -2.14 -18.96 -0.27
C THR A 149 -3.16 -17.83 -0.13
N PRO A 150 -3.34 -17.23 1.06
CA PRO A 150 -4.23 -16.08 1.24
C PRO A 150 -3.89 -14.89 0.33
N THR A 151 -2.61 -14.61 0.14
CA THR A 151 -2.13 -13.54 -0.77
C THR A 151 -2.52 -13.84 -2.22
N LEU A 152 -2.25 -15.07 -2.69
CA LEU A 152 -2.63 -15.49 -4.04
C LEU A 152 -4.14 -15.48 -4.23
N ARG A 153 -4.90 -15.91 -3.22
CA ARG A 153 -6.37 -15.85 -3.24
C ARG A 153 -6.84 -14.40 -3.46
N SER A 154 -6.28 -13.46 -2.73
CA SER A 154 -6.65 -12.03 -2.82
C SER A 154 -6.33 -11.48 -4.22
N ALA A 155 -5.17 -11.81 -4.78
CA ALA A 155 -4.80 -11.45 -6.15
C ALA A 155 -5.76 -12.03 -7.20
N ILE A 156 -6.10 -13.31 -7.10
CA ILE A 156 -7.07 -13.96 -8.00
C ILE A 156 -8.45 -13.30 -7.90
N LEU A 157 -8.90 -12.93 -6.68
CA LEU A 157 -10.18 -12.24 -6.48
C LEU A 157 -10.16 -10.83 -7.08
N ALA A 158 -9.07 -10.09 -6.94
CA ALA A 158 -8.90 -8.77 -7.54
C ALA A 158 -9.01 -8.86 -9.08
N ASP A 159 -8.34 -9.83 -9.71
CA ASP A 159 -8.43 -10.05 -11.15
C ASP A 159 -9.86 -10.38 -11.62
N VAL A 160 -10.57 -11.23 -10.88
CA VAL A 160 -11.97 -11.56 -11.22
C VAL A 160 -12.87 -10.33 -11.10
N ARG A 161 -12.71 -9.53 -10.04
CA ARG A 161 -13.50 -8.30 -9.85
C ARG A 161 -13.25 -7.31 -10.99
N PHE A 162 -11.98 -7.11 -11.36
CA PHE A 162 -11.58 -6.29 -12.50
C PHE A 162 -12.23 -6.77 -13.80
N VAL A 163 -12.08 -8.05 -14.15
CA VAL A 163 -12.63 -8.56 -15.41
C VAL A 163 -14.17 -8.47 -15.42
N VAL A 164 -14.82 -8.76 -14.30
CA VAL A 164 -16.28 -8.65 -14.17
C VAL A 164 -16.75 -7.20 -14.29
N SER A 165 -16.04 -6.22 -13.73
CA SER A 165 -16.39 -4.81 -13.88
C SER A 165 -16.20 -4.35 -15.32
N SER A 166 -15.11 -4.73 -15.99
CA SER A 166 -14.88 -4.42 -17.41
C SER A 166 -16.01 -4.91 -18.31
N VAL A 167 -16.48 -6.16 -18.11
CA VAL A 167 -17.60 -6.71 -18.89
C VAL A 167 -18.91 -5.97 -18.61
N ARG A 168 -19.18 -5.59 -17.36
CA ARG A 168 -20.40 -4.86 -16.99
C ARG A 168 -20.45 -3.45 -17.56
N ASN A 169 -19.28 -2.82 -17.71
CA ASN A 169 -19.16 -1.46 -18.23
C ASN A 169 -19.12 -1.39 -19.77
N GLY A 170 -19.31 -2.52 -20.46
CA GLY A 170 -19.35 -2.55 -21.93
C GLY A 170 -17.99 -2.42 -22.60
N GLY A 171 -16.90 -2.81 -21.93
CA GLY A 171 -15.58 -2.84 -22.55
C GLY A 171 -15.54 -3.85 -23.70
N ASP A 172 -15.55 -3.35 -24.94
CA ASP A 172 -15.28 -4.15 -26.13
C ASP A 172 -13.82 -4.62 -26.07
N GLY A 173 -13.63 -5.93 -25.95
CA GLY A 173 -12.35 -6.56 -25.65
C GLY A 173 -11.30 -6.46 -26.77
N GLU A 174 -10.81 -5.28 -27.11
CA GLU A 174 -9.58 -5.14 -27.89
C GLU A 174 -8.38 -5.45 -26.97
N SER A 175 -7.96 -6.71 -26.92
CA SER A 175 -6.69 -7.12 -26.31
C SER A 175 -5.55 -7.08 -27.33
N GLU A 176 -4.51 -6.32 -26.95
CA GLU A 176 -3.16 -6.36 -27.49
C GLU A 176 -2.63 -7.79 -27.65
N ARG A 177 -1.95 -8.04 -28.77
CA ARG A 177 -1.21 -9.29 -29.02
C ARG A 177 0.13 -9.24 -28.30
N GLU A 178 0.31 -10.03 -27.24
CA GLU A 178 1.64 -10.38 -26.71
C GLU A 178 2.55 -10.96 -27.83
N PRO A 179 3.85 -10.60 -27.90
CA PRO A 179 4.81 -11.28 -28.74
C PRO A 179 5.19 -12.64 -28.16
N ARG A 180 5.38 -13.63 -29.04
CA ARG A 180 5.82 -14.99 -28.71
C ARG A 180 7.21 -14.97 -28.06
N SER A 181 7.29 -15.43 -26.82
CA SER A 181 8.54 -15.69 -26.12
C SER A 181 9.28 -16.86 -26.78
N ARG A 182 10.53 -16.61 -27.15
CA ARG A 182 11.49 -17.57 -27.72
C ARG A 182 12.16 -18.33 -26.56
N GLU A 183 12.24 -19.65 -26.68
CA GLU A 183 12.96 -20.53 -25.75
C GLU A 183 14.44 -20.14 -25.72
N LEU A 184 15.01 -20.05 -24.51
CA LEU A 184 16.44 -20.14 -24.26
C LEU A 184 16.64 -20.99 -22.99
N GLU A 185 17.17 -22.18 -23.25
CA GLU A 185 17.83 -23.07 -22.30
C GLU A 185 19.18 -22.45 -21.93
N GLU A 186 19.56 -22.46 -20.66
CA GLU A 186 20.97 -22.40 -20.26
C GLU A 186 21.12 -22.93 -18.81
N GLU A 187 22.33 -23.42 -18.57
CA GLU A 187 22.69 -24.59 -17.75
C GLU A 187 22.56 -24.46 -16.23
N LEU A 188 22.33 -25.62 -15.62
CA LEU A 188 22.53 -25.91 -14.20
C LEU A 188 24.00 -26.24 -13.99
N ASP A 189 24.65 -25.54 -13.07
CA ASP A 189 25.89 -26.02 -12.45
C ASP A 189 25.67 -26.30 -10.96
N ASP A 190 26.37 -27.36 -10.58
CA ASP A 190 26.31 -28.22 -9.40
C ASP A 190 27.05 -27.59 -8.22
N GLU A 191 26.50 -27.64 -7.00
CA GLU A 191 27.31 -27.67 -5.77
C GLU A 191 26.48 -28.10 -4.54
N SER A 192 26.99 -29.15 -3.89
CA SER A 192 26.44 -29.81 -2.69
C SER A 192 26.77 -29.04 -1.40
N PRO A 193 26.04 -29.26 -0.30
CA PRO A 193 26.29 -28.57 0.97
C PRO A 193 27.32 -29.29 1.84
N GLU A 194 28.27 -28.55 2.39
CA GLU A 194 29.09 -28.97 3.55
C GLU A 194 28.56 -28.31 4.83
N GLU A 195 28.28 -29.15 5.83
CA GLU A 195 28.05 -28.78 7.22
C GLU A 195 29.36 -28.30 7.86
N PRO A 196 29.29 -27.45 8.90
CA PRO A 196 30.30 -27.50 9.95
C PRO A 196 29.70 -27.94 11.28
N ASP A 197 30.25 -29.08 11.70
CA ASP A 197 30.37 -29.60 13.05
C ASP A 197 31.06 -28.54 13.95
N VAL A 198 30.44 -28.13 15.06
CA VAL A 198 31.10 -27.29 16.07
C VAL A 198 30.92 -27.90 17.45
N GLN A 199 32.08 -28.22 18.01
CA GLN A 199 32.39 -28.89 19.25
C GLN A 199 31.78 -28.26 20.51
N GLU A 200 31.23 -29.13 21.35
CA GLU A 200 31.03 -28.90 22.77
C GLU A 200 32.38 -28.96 23.52
N GLY A 201 32.60 -27.98 24.40
CA GLY A 201 33.74 -27.92 25.33
C GLY A 201 33.41 -27.03 26.54
N PRO A 202 34.01 -27.27 27.71
CA PRO A 202 33.26 -27.53 28.93
C PRO A 202 33.01 -26.32 29.85
N ALA A 203 32.05 -26.55 30.74
CA ALA A 203 31.62 -25.71 31.84
C ALA A 203 32.78 -25.24 32.75
N GLY A 204 32.91 -23.92 32.84
CA GLY A 204 33.57 -23.22 33.94
C GLY A 204 32.59 -22.21 34.55
N ALA A 205 32.10 -22.50 35.75
CA ALA A 205 31.63 -21.48 36.68
C ALA A 205 32.85 -20.61 37.08
N PRO A 206 32.71 -19.31 37.39
CA PRO A 206 32.02 -18.94 38.62
C PRO A 206 31.35 -17.56 38.62
N GLU A 207 30.80 -17.23 39.80
CA GLU A 207 30.55 -15.89 40.34
C GLU A 207 29.16 -15.25 40.13
N GLU A 208 28.38 -15.41 41.20
CA GLU A 208 27.37 -14.49 41.72
C GLU A 208 27.77 -13.01 41.55
N SER A 209 27.35 -12.40 40.45
CA SER A 209 27.17 -10.95 40.39
C SER A 209 25.71 -10.65 40.73
N SER A 210 25.46 -10.45 42.03
CA SER A 210 24.29 -9.72 42.52
C SER A 210 24.40 -8.27 42.07
N ARG A 211 24.14 -8.01 40.78
CA ARG A 211 23.77 -6.68 40.30
C ARG A 211 22.35 -6.48 40.75
N ALA A 212 22.20 -5.68 41.81
CA ALA A 212 20.96 -5.00 42.11
C ALA A 212 20.44 -4.40 40.79
N ALA A 213 19.42 -5.02 40.22
CA ALA A 213 18.62 -4.45 39.16
C ALA A 213 17.95 -3.24 39.79
N ALA A 214 18.64 -2.09 39.76
CA ALA A 214 17.98 -0.81 39.90
C ALA A 214 16.87 -0.85 38.86
N ASN A 215 15.63 -0.92 39.34
CA ASN A 215 14.44 -0.79 38.53
C ASN A 215 14.50 0.61 37.91
N MET A 216 15.27 0.76 36.83
CA MET A 216 15.18 1.90 35.93
C MET A 216 13.79 1.81 35.31
N THR A 217 12.82 2.44 35.96
CA THR A 217 11.54 2.76 35.36
C THR A 217 11.82 3.74 34.23
N ARG A 218 12.16 3.20 33.06
CA ARG A 218 12.30 3.98 31.84
C ARG A 218 10.96 4.64 31.56
N ASP A 219 10.98 5.96 31.50
CA ASP A 219 9.80 6.74 31.12
C ASP A 219 9.54 6.50 29.63
N TRP A 220 8.32 6.07 29.32
CA TRP A 220 7.87 5.79 27.95
C TRP A 220 6.50 6.38 27.75
N GLY A 221 6.22 6.76 26.50
CA GLY A 221 4.96 7.37 26.12
C GLY A 221 4.64 7.07 24.66
N PHE A 222 3.53 7.65 24.21
CA PHE A 222 3.11 7.53 22.83
C PHE A 222 2.36 8.78 22.37
N ASP A 223 2.46 9.12 21.09
CA ASP A 223 1.71 10.20 20.48
C ASP A 223 0.78 9.59 19.42
N ILE A 224 -0.49 9.98 19.42
CA ILE A 224 -1.45 9.62 18.36
C ILE A 224 -1.77 10.87 17.58
N THR A 225 -1.60 10.80 16.26
CA THR A 225 -1.93 11.90 15.36
C THR A 225 -3.00 11.47 14.37
N ALA A 226 -4.01 12.29 14.15
CA ALA A 226 -4.91 12.14 13.01
C ALA A 226 -5.08 13.48 12.31
N GLY A 227 -5.35 13.44 11.01
CA GLY A 227 -5.53 14.65 10.23
C GLY A 227 -6.36 14.44 8.98
N PHE A 228 -6.80 15.56 8.42
CA PHE A 228 -7.50 15.61 7.14
C PHE A 228 -7.01 16.81 6.35
N GLY A 229 -7.17 16.75 5.04
CA GLY A 229 -6.60 17.75 4.16
C GLY A 229 -6.98 17.54 2.71
N PHE A 230 -6.17 18.13 1.85
CA PHE A 230 -6.23 17.99 0.41
C PHE A 230 -4.88 17.52 -0.11
N GLY A 231 -4.90 16.75 -1.20
CA GLY A 231 -3.74 16.29 -1.91
C GLY A 231 -3.82 16.62 -3.39
N HIS A 232 -2.67 16.63 -4.03
CA HIS A 232 -2.52 16.66 -5.48
C HIS A 232 -1.36 15.75 -5.86
N ARG A 233 -1.51 14.99 -6.93
CA ARG A 233 -0.48 14.06 -7.37
C ARG A 233 -0.38 14.05 -8.89
N THR A 234 0.86 14.15 -9.36
CA THR A 234 1.21 14.01 -10.77
C THR A 234 2.24 12.92 -10.90
N SER A 235 2.07 12.03 -11.87
CA SER A 235 3.02 10.96 -12.11
C SER A 235 3.18 10.74 -13.62
N ALA A 236 4.39 10.42 -14.04
CA ALA A 236 4.77 10.16 -15.41
C ALA A 236 5.66 8.92 -15.43
N VAL A 237 5.30 7.94 -16.25
CA VAL A 237 6.00 6.67 -16.39
C VAL A 237 6.31 6.44 -17.87
N PRO A 238 7.57 6.23 -18.27
CA PRO A 238 7.88 5.83 -19.64
C PRO A 238 7.27 4.44 -19.89
N VAL A 239 6.47 4.29 -20.95
CA VAL A 239 5.83 3.03 -21.37
C VAL A 239 6.15 2.72 -22.84
N GLU A 240 5.80 1.54 -23.35
CA GLU A 240 6.24 1.13 -24.71
C GLU A 240 5.66 2.04 -25.80
N THR A 241 4.48 2.56 -25.56
CA THR A 241 3.71 3.42 -26.46
C THR A 241 3.98 4.92 -26.27
N GLY A 242 4.88 5.30 -25.36
CA GLY A 242 5.20 6.69 -25.06
C GLY A 242 5.35 6.97 -23.56
N GLU A 243 4.64 7.97 -23.04
CA GLU A 243 4.64 8.34 -21.62
C GLU A 243 3.22 8.15 -21.07
N GLY A 244 3.07 7.27 -20.09
CA GLY A 244 1.86 7.18 -19.28
C GLY A 244 1.84 8.33 -18.30
N ARG A 245 0.80 9.15 -18.32
CA ARG A 245 0.67 10.33 -17.45
C ARG A 245 -0.55 10.22 -16.56
N PHE A 246 -0.36 10.63 -15.33
CA PHE A 246 -1.37 10.76 -14.31
C PHE A 246 -1.32 12.18 -13.75
N ASP A 247 -2.44 12.87 -13.78
CA ASP A 247 -2.62 14.16 -13.11
C ASP A 247 -3.95 14.14 -12.39
N SER A 248 -3.89 14.18 -11.06
CA SER A 248 -5.10 14.19 -10.25
C SER A 248 -5.71 15.57 -10.21
N SER A 249 -7.04 15.63 -10.10
CA SER A 249 -7.65 16.81 -9.49
C SER A 249 -7.27 16.90 -7.99
N PRO A 250 -7.39 18.06 -7.33
CA PRO A 250 -7.27 18.12 -5.87
C PRO A 250 -8.24 17.14 -5.20
N PHE A 251 -7.72 16.28 -4.33
CA PHE A 251 -8.49 15.22 -3.68
C PHE A 251 -8.45 15.35 -2.17
N ALA A 252 -9.46 14.83 -1.47
CA ALA A 252 -9.43 14.80 0.00
C ALA A 252 -8.37 13.80 0.48
N ALA A 253 -7.59 14.17 1.49
CA ALA A 253 -6.56 13.32 2.07
C ALA A 253 -6.80 13.12 3.56
N VAL A 254 -6.49 11.92 4.05
CA VAL A 254 -6.50 11.59 5.47
C VAL A 254 -5.09 11.23 5.93
N TYR A 255 -4.79 11.57 7.17
CA TYR A 255 -3.53 11.28 7.82
C TYR A 255 -3.75 10.55 9.14
N ALA A 256 -2.92 9.55 9.41
CA ALA A 256 -2.81 8.90 10.70
C ALA A 256 -1.33 8.71 11.07
N GLY A 257 -0.99 8.93 12.33
CA GLY A 257 0.35 8.77 12.87
C GLY A 257 0.34 8.15 14.26
N LEU A 258 1.35 7.34 14.55
CA LEU A 258 1.63 6.78 15.86
C LEU A 258 3.13 6.86 16.12
N ASP A 259 3.50 7.50 17.21
CA ASP A 259 4.87 7.51 17.71
C ASP A 259 4.89 6.85 19.08
N ILE A 260 5.78 5.87 19.30
CA ILE A 260 6.00 5.24 20.60
C ILE A 260 7.43 5.57 21.01
N TRP A 261 7.62 6.22 22.14
CA TRP A 261 8.93 6.75 22.52
C TRP A 261 9.29 6.43 23.97
N LEU A 262 10.58 6.50 24.26
CA LEU A 262 11.16 6.37 25.59
C LEU A 262 12.22 7.43 25.83
N HIS A 263 12.41 7.80 27.09
CA HIS A 263 13.53 8.61 27.56
C HIS A 263 14.65 7.67 28.05
N PRO A 264 15.75 7.51 27.28
CA PRO A 264 16.78 6.55 27.63
C PRO A 264 17.74 7.07 28.71
N LEU A 265 17.73 8.37 28.98
CA LEU A 265 18.53 9.03 30.00
C LEU A 265 17.59 9.74 30.97
N ASP A 266 17.82 9.55 32.27
CA ASP A 266 17.08 10.24 33.31
C ASP A 266 17.29 11.76 33.18
N ASP A 267 16.23 12.54 33.44
CA ASP A 267 16.20 14.01 33.33
C ASP A 267 16.54 14.57 31.93
N SER A 268 16.57 13.73 30.89
CA SER A 268 16.81 14.16 29.51
C SER A 268 15.52 14.34 28.72
N SER A 269 15.44 15.43 27.97
CA SER A 269 14.38 15.65 26.97
C SER A 269 14.56 14.81 25.70
N PHE A 270 15.67 14.07 25.58
CA PHE A 270 15.94 13.18 24.46
C PHE A 270 14.93 12.03 24.41
N ARG A 271 14.28 11.85 23.26
CA ARG A 271 13.35 10.75 23.01
C ARG A 271 13.87 9.85 21.91
N LEU A 272 13.82 8.54 22.15
CA LEU A 272 14.05 7.52 21.13
C LEU A 272 12.77 6.72 20.95
N GLY A 273 12.35 6.47 19.72
CA GLY A 273 11.06 5.86 19.47
C GLY A 273 10.90 5.16 18.13
N LEU A 274 9.77 4.49 17.99
CA LEU A 274 9.24 3.96 16.75
C LEU A 274 8.19 4.94 16.22
N SER A 275 8.29 5.33 14.95
CA SER A 275 7.31 6.19 14.28
C SER A 275 6.61 5.41 13.16
N THR A 276 5.31 5.63 13.00
CA THR A 276 4.52 5.16 11.86
C THR A 276 3.64 6.29 11.37
N ARG A 277 3.64 6.55 10.06
CA ARG A 277 2.85 7.60 9.41
C ARG A 277 2.15 7.04 8.19
N TYR A 278 0.90 7.41 7.99
CA TYR A 278 0.08 6.96 6.89
C TYR A 278 -0.74 8.11 6.29
N TYR A 279 -0.60 8.32 4.99
CA TYR A 279 -1.46 9.17 4.18
C TYR A 279 -2.29 8.30 3.24
N SER A 280 -3.55 8.66 3.08
CA SER A 280 -4.43 8.04 2.08
C SER A 280 -5.26 9.10 1.39
N SER A 281 -5.46 8.93 0.09
CA SER A 281 -6.49 9.66 -0.64
C SER A 281 -7.90 9.15 -0.32
N VAL A 282 -8.89 10.02 -0.42
CA VAL A 282 -10.32 9.71 -0.37
C VAL A 282 -10.97 10.29 -1.63
N GLY A 283 -11.56 9.42 -2.45
CA GLY A 283 -12.24 9.83 -3.70
C GLY A 283 -11.28 10.44 -4.73
N LEU A 284 -10.05 9.93 -4.81
CA LEU A 284 -9.09 10.37 -5.81
C LEU A 284 -9.57 9.94 -7.20
N SER A 285 -9.66 10.92 -8.09
CA SER A 285 -9.97 10.72 -9.50
C SER A 285 -8.99 11.52 -10.35
N ALA A 286 -8.50 10.89 -11.41
CA ALA A 286 -7.56 11.48 -12.35
C ALA A 286 -8.14 11.48 -13.76
N GLN A 287 -7.69 12.44 -14.55
CA GLN A 287 -7.99 12.47 -15.97
C GLN A 287 -6.87 11.72 -16.70
N GLU A 288 -7.26 10.73 -17.48
CA GLU A 288 -6.35 9.97 -18.31
C GLU A 288 -6.64 10.23 -19.78
N VAL A 289 -5.60 10.52 -20.56
CA VAL A 289 -5.69 10.71 -22.01
C VAL A 289 -5.34 9.39 -22.68
N LEU A 290 -6.31 8.78 -23.34
CA LEU A 290 -6.12 7.55 -24.11
C LEU A 290 -5.34 7.80 -25.40
N ALA A 291 -4.87 6.72 -26.03
CA ALA A 291 -4.09 6.79 -27.27
C ALA A 291 -4.85 7.45 -28.46
N ASP A 292 -6.18 7.44 -28.43
CA ASP A 292 -7.06 8.10 -29.41
C ASP A 292 -7.31 9.58 -29.09
N GLY A 293 -6.75 10.09 -27.99
CA GLY A 293 -6.94 11.46 -27.48
C GLY A 293 -8.19 11.63 -26.61
N THR A 294 -8.98 10.59 -26.38
CA THR A 294 -10.15 10.64 -25.50
C THR A 294 -9.70 10.80 -24.05
N VAL A 295 -10.38 11.67 -23.29
CA VAL A 295 -10.11 11.87 -21.86
C VAL A 295 -11.14 11.10 -21.04
N VAL A 296 -10.68 10.22 -20.16
CA VAL A 296 -11.52 9.43 -19.27
C VAL A 296 -11.15 9.73 -17.82
N ALA A 297 -12.16 9.84 -16.95
CA ALA A 297 -11.94 9.93 -15.51
C ALA A 297 -11.73 8.52 -14.94
N VAL A 298 -10.63 8.33 -14.21
CA VAL A 298 -10.26 7.05 -13.60
C VAL A 298 -10.22 7.24 -12.09
N ASP A 299 -11.01 6.43 -11.39
CA ASP A 299 -10.95 6.35 -9.94
C ASP A 299 -9.65 5.67 -9.53
N SER A 300 -8.98 6.24 -8.53
CA SER A 300 -7.66 5.79 -8.09
C SER A 300 -7.52 5.95 -6.58
N HIS A 301 -6.51 5.28 -6.04
CA HIS A 301 -6.14 5.30 -4.64
C HIS A 301 -4.64 5.58 -4.50
N ALA A 302 -4.31 6.65 -3.78
CA ALA A 302 -2.95 6.97 -3.40
C ALA A 302 -2.74 6.66 -1.92
N HIS A 303 -1.64 5.98 -1.61
CA HIS A 303 -1.24 5.67 -0.24
C HIS A 303 0.25 5.95 -0.05
N ASP A 304 0.61 6.56 1.08
CA ASP A 304 1.99 6.73 1.55
C ASP A 304 2.06 6.21 2.99
N LEU A 305 2.89 5.20 3.24
CA LEU A 305 3.14 4.64 4.56
C LEU A 305 4.63 4.73 4.86
N SER A 306 5.00 5.27 6.03
CA SER A 306 6.38 5.30 6.51
C SER A 306 6.45 4.70 7.91
N ILE A 307 7.44 3.85 8.15
CA ILE A 307 7.71 3.21 9.46
C ILE A 307 9.20 3.34 9.76
N GLY A 308 9.57 3.84 10.93
CA GLY A 308 10.97 4.09 11.24
C GLY A 308 11.29 4.20 12.72
N VAL A 309 12.57 4.39 13.00
CA VAL A 309 13.08 4.75 14.32
C VAL A 309 13.34 6.25 14.32
N SER A 310 12.79 6.95 15.30
CA SER A 310 12.92 8.39 15.47
C SER A 310 13.73 8.74 16.72
N ALA A 311 14.60 9.73 16.61
CA ALA A 311 15.39 10.31 17.68
C ALA A 311 15.09 11.81 17.76
N ASP A 312 14.59 12.31 18.88
CA ASP A 312 14.24 13.71 19.08
C ASP A 312 15.16 14.34 20.13
N PHE A 313 15.91 15.34 19.71
CA PHE A 313 16.91 16.07 20.46
C PHE A 313 16.41 17.48 20.76
N ALA A 314 16.39 17.88 22.03
CA ALA A 314 16.26 19.28 22.39
C ALA A 314 17.64 19.94 22.44
N PHE A 315 17.80 21.08 21.78
CA PHE A 315 19.03 21.88 21.82
C PHE A 315 19.01 22.95 22.92
N THR A 316 17.83 23.26 23.45
CA THR A 316 17.67 24.20 24.55
C THR A 316 16.83 23.55 25.65
N ASP A 317 16.96 24.04 26.88
CA ASP A 317 16.17 23.54 27.99
C ASP A 317 14.75 24.13 27.99
N GLY A 318 13.84 23.46 28.70
CA GLY A 318 12.48 23.93 28.94
C GLY A 318 11.40 23.30 28.04
N ALA A 319 10.15 23.64 28.35
CA ALA A 319 8.97 23.07 27.67
C ALA A 319 8.87 23.45 26.19
N ARG A 320 9.49 24.56 25.78
CA ARG A 320 9.52 25.08 24.41
C ARG A 320 10.95 25.12 23.90
N ALA A 321 11.57 23.96 23.83
CA ALA A 321 12.92 23.84 23.32
C ALA A 321 12.98 23.99 21.79
N LEU A 322 14.10 24.50 21.27
CA LEU A 322 14.50 24.25 19.88
C LEU A 322 14.78 22.75 19.76
N ARG A 323 14.12 22.06 18.82
CA ARG A 323 14.23 20.59 18.69
C ARG A 323 14.64 20.16 17.30
N MET A 324 15.36 19.04 17.22
CA MET A 324 15.59 18.28 16.00
C MET A 324 15.05 16.86 16.15
N ASN A 325 14.21 16.43 15.22
CA ASN A 325 13.80 15.04 15.08
C ASN A 325 14.53 14.43 13.90
N ALA A 326 15.27 13.35 14.12
CA ALA A 326 15.88 12.57 13.06
C ALA A 326 15.18 11.21 13.00
N GLU A 327 14.71 10.82 11.82
CA GLU A 327 14.06 9.54 11.60
C GLU A 327 14.70 8.78 10.47
N LEU A 328 15.04 7.52 10.74
CA LEU A 328 15.48 6.55 9.75
C LEU A 328 14.44 5.44 9.66
N GLY A 329 13.92 5.19 8.47
CA GLY A 329 12.84 4.25 8.29
C GLY A 329 12.76 3.64 6.91
N TRP A 330 11.63 3.00 6.66
CA TRP A 330 11.24 2.43 5.38
C TRP A 330 9.92 3.06 4.95
N TYR A 331 9.84 3.53 3.71
CA TYR A 331 8.62 4.09 3.16
C TYR A 331 8.00 3.15 2.11
N PHE A 332 6.71 3.32 1.89
CA PHE A 332 5.91 2.64 0.88
C PHE A 332 4.99 3.68 0.24
N ARG A 333 5.22 3.99 -1.02
CA ARG A 333 4.38 4.88 -1.81
C ARG A 333 3.64 4.07 -2.87
N MET A 334 2.33 4.24 -2.96
CA MET A 334 1.46 3.44 -3.84
C MET A 334 0.51 4.34 -4.60
N LEU A 335 0.28 4.00 -5.87
CA LEU A 335 -0.82 4.50 -6.69
C LEU A 335 -1.52 3.29 -7.30
N ASP A 336 -2.79 3.12 -7.00
CA ASP A 336 -3.60 2.02 -7.53
C ASP A 336 -4.79 2.59 -8.31
N ALA A 337 -4.93 2.21 -9.58
CA ALA A 337 -6.05 2.62 -10.42
C ALA A 337 -7.07 1.47 -10.53
N ASP A 338 -8.35 1.77 -10.34
CA ASP A 338 -9.43 0.77 -10.42
C ASP A 338 -9.53 0.13 -11.81
N VAL A 339 -9.15 0.89 -12.83
CA VAL A 339 -9.07 0.44 -14.23
C VAL A 339 -7.72 0.84 -14.79
N SER A 340 -6.87 -0.13 -15.14
CA SER A 340 -5.61 0.14 -15.84
C SER A 340 -5.91 0.44 -17.32
N LEU A 341 -5.59 1.65 -17.78
CA LEU A 341 -5.73 2.04 -19.18
C LEU A 341 -4.34 2.32 -19.80
N SER A 342 -3.62 3.36 -19.36
CA SER A 342 -2.27 3.71 -19.84
C SER A 342 -1.24 3.88 -18.70
N MET A 343 -1.68 4.38 -17.54
CA MET A 343 -0.83 4.49 -16.35
C MET A 343 -0.91 3.18 -15.55
N PRO A 344 0.20 2.43 -15.39
CA PRO A 344 0.19 1.24 -14.54
C PRO A 344 0.04 1.61 -13.06
N SER A 345 -0.71 0.80 -12.31
CA SER A 345 -0.64 0.83 -10.83
C SER A 345 0.79 0.54 -10.38
N TYR A 346 1.22 1.18 -9.30
CA TYR A 346 2.57 0.96 -8.79
C TYR A 346 2.74 1.09 -7.29
N ARG A 347 3.82 0.46 -6.84
CA ARG A 347 4.36 0.60 -5.49
C ARG A 347 5.86 0.85 -5.56
N LEU A 348 6.28 1.92 -4.89
CA LEU A 348 7.67 2.25 -4.63
C LEU A 348 7.96 2.03 -3.15
N SER A 349 9.11 1.46 -2.81
CA SER A 349 9.55 1.39 -1.42
C SER A 349 11.07 1.37 -1.29
N GLY A 350 11.52 1.73 -0.09
CA GLY A 350 12.94 1.70 0.25
C GLY A 350 13.24 2.45 1.55
N PRO A 351 14.54 2.58 1.89
CA PRO A 351 14.94 3.31 3.08
C PRO A 351 14.76 4.82 2.91
N GLN A 352 14.42 5.51 4.00
CA GLN A 352 14.20 6.96 4.04
C GLN A 352 14.81 7.56 5.31
N LEU A 353 15.32 8.79 5.16
CA LEU A 353 15.76 9.69 6.21
C LEU A 353 14.87 10.94 6.22
N ARG A 354 14.37 11.32 7.40
CA ARG A 354 13.67 12.59 7.63
C ARG A 354 14.38 13.36 8.74
N LEU A 355 14.55 14.66 8.56
CA LEU A 355 15.21 15.54 9.53
C LEU A 355 14.32 16.73 9.84
N GLY A 356 13.55 16.68 10.91
CA GLY A 356 12.67 17.76 11.37
C GLY A 356 13.40 18.75 12.26
N PHE A 357 13.20 20.04 12.03
CA PHE A 357 13.69 21.13 12.87
C PHE A 357 12.49 21.96 13.36
N PHE A 358 12.37 22.15 14.66
CA PHE A 358 11.22 22.80 15.30
C PHE A 358 11.65 24.02 16.12
N LEU A 359 11.27 25.20 15.66
CA LEU A 359 11.61 26.50 16.24
C LEU A 359 10.39 27.11 16.95
N PRO A 360 10.41 27.25 18.28
CA PRO A 360 9.38 28.00 19.01
C PRO A 360 9.46 29.50 18.70
N LEU A 361 8.32 30.16 18.49
CA LEU A 361 8.22 31.60 18.19
C LEU A 361 8.27 32.49 19.44
N GLY A 362 9.21 32.21 20.34
CA GLY A 362 9.37 32.88 21.63
C GLY A 362 8.73 32.13 22.79
N GLU A 363 9.08 32.54 24.01
CA GLU A 363 8.70 31.81 25.23
C GLU A 363 7.19 31.89 25.52
N SER A 364 6.54 33.01 25.20
CA SER A 364 5.12 33.25 25.47
C SER A 364 4.18 32.83 24.34
N VAL A 365 4.67 32.67 23.11
CA VAL A 365 3.83 32.37 21.95
C VAL A 365 3.65 30.84 21.81
N PRO A 366 2.40 30.31 21.79
CA PRO A 366 2.13 28.87 21.66
C PRO A 366 2.36 28.30 20.26
N LEU A 367 3.18 28.97 19.45
CA LEU A 367 3.43 28.62 18.06
C LEU A 367 4.85 28.08 17.88
N ILE A 368 4.95 26.98 17.15
CA ILE A 368 6.22 26.36 16.75
C ILE A 368 6.21 26.20 15.23
N LEU A 369 7.28 26.67 14.59
CA LEU A 369 7.52 26.46 13.17
C LEU A 369 8.36 25.21 12.99
N GLY A 370 7.93 24.31 12.11
CA GLY A 370 8.63 23.09 11.79
C GLY A 370 8.99 23.01 10.31
N VAL A 371 10.18 22.50 10.01
CA VAL A 371 10.57 22.08 8.65
C VAL A 371 11.25 20.73 8.70
N THR A 372 10.82 19.81 7.85
CA THR A 372 11.29 18.41 7.80
C THR A 372 11.65 18.02 6.37
N PRO A 373 12.88 18.26 5.91
CA PRO A 373 13.41 17.62 4.70
C PRO A 373 13.34 16.10 4.76
N GLU A 374 13.15 15.50 3.60
CA GLU A 374 12.97 14.06 3.37
C GLU A 374 13.90 13.62 2.23
N LEU A 375 14.64 12.54 2.45
CA LEU A 375 15.48 11.89 1.45
C LEU A 375 15.24 10.37 1.51
N GLY A 376 15.13 9.71 0.37
CA GLY A 376 14.93 8.26 0.32
C GLY A 376 15.58 7.62 -0.90
N LEU A 377 15.84 6.33 -0.80
CA LEU A 377 16.23 5.50 -1.94
C LEU A 377 15.06 4.62 -2.34
N VAL A 378 14.78 4.49 -3.63
CA VAL A 378 13.82 3.50 -4.13
C VAL A 378 14.61 2.23 -4.44
N THR A 379 14.38 1.18 -3.66
CA THR A 379 15.06 -0.12 -3.83
C THR A 379 14.11 -1.23 -4.26
N SER A 380 12.80 -0.94 -4.28
CA SER A 380 11.79 -1.86 -4.78
C SER A 380 10.70 -1.11 -5.54
N VAL A 381 10.39 -1.63 -6.72
CA VAL A 381 9.33 -1.18 -7.61
C VAL A 381 8.40 -2.37 -7.89
N SER A 382 7.10 -2.13 -8.04
CA SER A 382 6.15 -3.18 -8.41
C SER A 382 6.48 -3.78 -9.78
N GLU A 383 6.17 -5.06 -9.97
CA GLU A 383 6.44 -5.79 -11.23
C GLU A 383 5.77 -5.11 -12.43
N GLU A 384 4.60 -4.50 -12.23
CA GLU A 384 3.84 -3.81 -13.27
C GLU A 384 4.60 -2.60 -13.83
N VAL A 385 5.16 -1.74 -12.98
CA VAL A 385 5.99 -0.60 -13.43
C VAL A 385 7.40 -1.02 -13.84
N ALA A 386 7.99 -2.02 -13.16
CA ALA A 386 9.28 -2.56 -13.57
C ALA A 386 9.23 -3.12 -15.00
N GLN A 387 8.13 -3.80 -15.38
CA GLN A 387 7.93 -4.28 -16.75
C GLN A 387 7.49 -3.16 -17.69
N ALA A 388 6.50 -2.36 -17.28
CA ALA A 388 5.93 -1.34 -18.15
C ALA A 388 6.90 -0.22 -18.45
N GLY A 389 7.85 0.10 -17.55
CA GLY A 389 8.80 1.20 -17.74
C GLY A 389 10.27 0.84 -17.61
N ALA A 390 10.64 -0.44 -17.44
CA ALA A 390 12.03 -0.86 -17.25
C ALA A 390 12.75 -0.03 -16.16
N ILE A 391 12.06 0.18 -15.05
CA ILE A 391 12.52 1.03 -13.94
C ILE A 391 13.19 0.15 -12.88
N THR A 392 14.39 0.54 -12.49
CA THR A 392 15.26 -0.22 -11.59
C THR A 392 15.44 0.50 -10.25
N ASP A 393 16.06 1.68 -10.30
CA ASP A 393 16.49 2.42 -9.12
C ASP A 393 16.03 3.88 -9.17
N GLY A 394 15.93 4.51 -8.01
CA GLY A 394 15.62 5.92 -7.92
C GLY A 394 15.80 6.49 -6.53
N PHE A 395 15.42 7.75 -6.38
CA PHE A 395 15.46 8.44 -5.10
C PHE A 395 14.18 9.22 -4.86
N ILE A 396 13.94 9.52 -3.60
CA ILE A 396 12.90 10.43 -3.15
C ILE A 396 13.56 11.64 -2.52
N VAL A 397 13.04 12.82 -2.86
CA VAL A 397 13.39 14.08 -2.21
C VAL A 397 12.11 14.84 -1.90
N GLY A 398 12.01 15.37 -0.69
CA GLY A 398 10.83 16.11 -0.28
C GLY A 398 11.10 17.03 0.89
N PHE A 399 10.07 17.76 1.28
CA PHE A 399 10.06 18.53 2.50
C PHE A 399 8.64 18.62 3.05
N GLU A 400 8.56 18.82 4.36
CA GLU A 400 7.34 19.15 5.06
C GLU A 400 7.55 20.45 5.85
N ALA A 401 6.64 21.40 5.72
CA ALA A 401 6.60 22.63 6.50
C ALA A 401 5.35 22.60 7.38
N GLN A 402 5.49 22.95 8.66
CA GLN A 402 4.37 22.95 9.59
C GLN A 402 4.36 24.15 10.53
N VAL A 403 3.16 24.55 10.93
CA VAL A 403 2.92 25.47 12.04
C VAL A 403 2.12 24.72 13.09
N ARG A 404 2.74 24.49 14.24
CA ARG A 404 2.13 23.83 15.39
C ARG A 404 1.59 24.87 16.37
N TYR A 405 0.39 24.62 16.88
CA TYR A 405 -0.23 25.32 17.99
C TYR A 405 -0.49 24.35 19.14
N ASP A 406 0.13 24.59 20.28
CA ASP A 406 -0.06 23.77 21.49
C ASP A 406 -1.24 24.34 22.31
N PHE A 407 -2.40 23.66 22.31
CA PHE A 407 -3.57 24.11 23.06
C PHE A 407 -3.39 23.90 24.56
N ILE A 408 -2.94 22.70 24.90
CA ILE A 408 -2.63 22.20 26.24
C ILE A 408 -1.43 21.25 26.12
N THR A 409 -0.90 20.79 27.24
CA THR A 409 0.26 19.88 27.30
C THR A 409 0.05 18.60 26.49
N GLU A 410 -1.18 18.08 26.47
CA GLU A 410 -1.52 16.80 25.86
C GLU A 410 -2.05 16.93 24.42
N LEU A 411 -2.32 18.14 23.92
CA LEU A 411 -3.00 18.32 22.63
C LEU A 411 -2.43 19.49 21.82
N SER A 412 -1.99 19.20 20.60
CA SER A 412 -1.58 20.20 19.62
C SER A 412 -2.36 20.08 18.30
N ALA A 413 -2.47 21.19 17.58
CA ALA A 413 -2.86 21.21 16.17
C ALA A 413 -1.68 21.62 15.30
N ASP A 414 -1.58 21.05 14.11
CA ASP A 414 -0.55 21.37 13.13
C ASP A 414 -1.22 21.68 11.78
N ILE A 415 -0.90 22.83 11.19
CA ILE A 415 -1.16 23.09 9.77
C ILE A 415 0.09 22.69 9.02
N VAL A 416 -0.04 21.77 8.07
CA VAL A 416 1.11 21.16 7.40
C VAL A 416 0.99 21.23 5.89
N TYR A 417 2.08 21.54 5.21
CA TYR A 417 2.28 21.36 3.78
C TYR A 417 3.44 20.38 3.55
N ARG A 418 3.22 19.33 2.78
CA ARG A 418 4.26 18.38 2.36
C ARG A 418 4.31 18.32 0.84
N GLU A 419 5.53 18.27 0.32
CA GLU A 419 5.80 17.97 -1.09
C GLU A 419 6.92 16.94 -1.17
N SER A 420 6.73 15.90 -1.99
CA SER A 420 7.70 14.82 -2.14
C SER A 420 7.72 14.30 -3.57
N HIS A 421 8.92 14.21 -4.12
CA HIS A 421 9.23 13.85 -5.50
C HIS A 421 9.96 12.52 -5.50
N ALA A 422 9.47 11.54 -6.25
CA ALA A 422 10.18 10.32 -6.57
C ALA A 422 10.66 10.38 -8.02
N ILE A 423 11.95 10.15 -8.23
CA ILE A 423 12.59 10.19 -9.54
C ILE A 423 13.31 8.87 -9.72
N LEU A 424 12.95 8.13 -10.77
CA LEU A 424 13.50 6.81 -11.04
C LEU A 424 14.02 6.73 -12.47
N SER A 425 15.18 6.12 -12.61
CA SER A 425 15.79 5.85 -13.90
C SER A 425 15.01 4.76 -14.62
N SER A 426 14.97 4.87 -15.94
CA SER A 426 14.38 3.87 -16.83
C SER A 426 15.45 3.42 -17.82
N ASP A 427 15.47 2.13 -18.16
CA ASP A 427 16.28 1.63 -19.28
C ASP A 427 15.71 2.05 -20.64
N ARG A 428 14.53 2.68 -20.65
CA ARG A 428 13.93 3.32 -21.82
C ARG A 428 14.31 4.80 -21.86
N GLU A 429 14.12 5.44 -23.01
CA GLU A 429 14.26 6.90 -23.11
C GLU A 429 13.26 7.58 -22.16
N GLY A 430 13.74 8.12 -21.04
CA GLY A 430 12.93 8.88 -20.09
C GLY A 430 13.30 8.64 -18.63
N THR A 431 12.51 9.24 -17.74
CA THR A 431 12.57 9.01 -16.29
C THR A 431 11.15 8.88 -15.76
N MET A 432 10.94 8.01 -14.78
CA MET A 432 9.70 8.06 -14.02
C MET A 432 9.78 9.20 -13.02
N ASN A 433 8.76 10.05 -13.02
CA ASN A 433 8.62 11.14 -12.08
C ASN A 433 7.28 11.04 -11.39
N ASP A 434 7.26 11.09 -10.06
CA ASP A 434 6.03 11.08 -9.26
C ASP A 434 6.12 12.15 -8.18
N VAL A 435 5.22 13.11 -8.24
CA VAL A 435 5.18 14.26 -7.35
C VAL A 435 3.88 14.25 -6.58
N GLU A 436 4.00 14.26 -5.26
CA GLU A 436 2.89 14.21 -4.34
C GLU A 436 2.93 15.44 -3.43
N ARG A 437 1.81 16.14 -3.34
CA ARG A 437 1.61 17.33 -2.51
C ARG A 437 0.44 17.14 -1.58
N PHE A 438 0.59 17.55 -0.33
CA PHE A 438 -0.46 17.51 0.67
C PHE A 438 -0.51 18.79 1.49
N GLY A 439 -1.70 19.32 1.70
CA GLY A 439 -2.00 20.30 2.74
C GLY A 439 -2.97 19.69 3.75
N ALA A 440 -2.63 19.68 5.05
CA ALA A 440 -3.47 19.04 6.06
C ALA A 440 -3.51 19.80 7.39
N LEU A 441 -4.64 19.67 8.09
CA LEU A 441 -4.74 19.95 9.51
C LEU A 441 -4.57 18.62 10.27
N ARG A 442 -3.64 18.58 11.22
CA ARG A 442 -3.39 17.42 12.08
C ARG A 442 -3.65 17.78 13.53
N LEU A 443 -4.15 16.82 14.30
CA LEU A 443 -4.31 16.91 15.74
C LEU A 443 -3.46 15.81 16.37
N THR A 444 -2.59 16.17 17.30
CA THR A 444 -1.71 15.24 18.01
C THR A 444 -2.09 15.19 19.48
N TYR A 445 -2.38 13.99 19.98
CA TYR A 445 -2.64 13.69 21.38
C TYR A 445 -1.42 13.02 22.03
N ARG A 446 -0.98 13.54 23.18
CA ARG A 446 0.19 13.12 23.97
C ARG A 446 -0.26 12.89 25.42
N PRO A 447 -0.61 11.65 25.79
CA PRO A 447 -1.21 11.31 27.08
C PRO A 447 -0.29 11.47 28.28
#